data_AF-A6N0H6-F1
#
_entry.id   AF-A6N0H6-F1
#
_cell.length_a   1.000
_cell.length_b   1.000
_cell.length_c   1.000
_cell.angle_alpha   90.00
_cell.angle_beta   90.00
_cell.angle_gamma   90.00
#
_symmetry.space_group_name_H-M   'P 1'
#
loop_
_entity.id
_entity.type
_entity.pdbx_description
1 polymer ?
#
loop_
_entity_poly.entity_id
_entity_poly.type
_entity_poly.pdbx_seq_one_letter_code
_entity_poly.pdbx_strand_id
1 'polypeptide(L)'
;VEFDFSGSYLAVGGSDTRVYQVANVKLEWNLVKTLPDLSGTGKVTNVKFGTDAKYIAVGSMDRNLRIFGLPGEDDQMDDAKPSEE
;
A
#
# COMPACT_ATOMS: atom_id res chain seq x y z
N VAL A 1 -8.20 9.90 0.45
CA VAL A 1 -8.47 8.61 1.13
C VAL A 1 -9.06 7.66 0.10
N GLU A 2 -8.77 6.37 0.21
CA GLU A 2 -9.23 5.37 -0.76
C GLU A 2 -9.28 3.98 -0.16
N PHE A 3 -10.34 3.23 -0.44
CA PHE A 3 -10.39 1.79 -0.17
C PHE A 3 -9.81 0.99 -1.33
N ASP A 4 -9.20 -0.16 -1.02
CA ASP A 4 -8.91 -1.16 -2.03
C ASP A 4 -10.20 -1.80 -2.57
N PHE A 5 -10.09 -2.60 -3.62
CA PHE A 5 -11.26 -3.23 -4.26
C PHE A 5 -12.03 -4.17 -3.31
N SER A 6 -11.35 -4.82 -2.37
CA SER A 6 -11.99 -5.74 -1.41
C SER A 6 -12.70 -5.01 -0.26
N GLY A 7 -12.36 -3.75 0.00
CA GLY A 7 -12.80 -2.99 1.18
C GLY A 7 -12.08 -3.36 2.48
N SER A 8 -11.08 -4.25 2.41
CA SER A 8 -10.30 -4.71 3.57
C SER A 8 -9.19 -3.74 3.97
N TYR A 9 -8.80 -2.81 3.09
CA TYR A 9 -7.74 -1.84 3.32
C TYR A 9 -8.18 -0.42 2.95
N LEU A 10 -7.74 0.54 3.75
CA LEU A 10 -7.95 1.97 3.56
C LEU A 10 -6.59 2.69 3.51
N ALA A 11 -6.30 3.33 2.38
CA ALA A 11 -5.17 4.25 2.23
C ALA A 11 -5.59 5.68 2.58
N VAL A 12 -4.77 6.34 3.39
CA VAL A 12 -4.95 7.73 3.82
C VAL A 12 -3.68 8.51 3.49
N GLY A 13 -3.81 9.54 2.66
CA GLY A 13 -2.73 10.46 2.31
C GLY A 13 -2.96 11.84 2.92
N GLY A 14 -1.89 12.48 3.37
CA GLY A 14 -1.87 13.85 3.89
C GLY A 14 -0.45 14.36 4.05
N SER A 15 0.02 14.44 5.30
CA SER A 15 1.43 14.72 5.61
C SER A 15 2.32 13.49 5.42
N ASP A 16 1.74 12.30 5.64
CA ASP A 16 2.31 11.00 5.34
C ASP A 16 1.27 10.15 4.58
N THR A 17 1.66 8.94 4.17
CA THR A 17 0.71 7.96 3.60
C THR A 17 0.66 6.73 4.49
N ARG A 18 -0.54 6.40 4.95
CA ARG A 18 -0.81 5.28 5.85
C ARG A 18 -1.82 4.33 5.23
N VAL A 19 -1.68 3.05 5.57
CA VAL A 19 -2.60 1.98 5.17
C VAL A 19 -3.15 1.34 6.44
N TYR A 20 -4.46 1.32 6.53
CA TYR A 20 -5.20 0.68 7.61
C TYR A 20 -5.88 -0.58 7.10
N GLN A 21 -5.80 -1.68 7.84
CA GLN A 21 -6.70 -2.81 7.67
C GLN A 21 -8.02 -2.52 8.38
N VAL A 22 -9.10 -2.90 7.72
CA VAL A 22 -10.47 -2.64 8.15
C VAL A 22 -11.06 -3.94 8.68
N ALA A 23 -10.87 -4.20 9.96
CA ALA A 23 -11.46 -5.38 10.62
C ALA A 23 -12.95 -5.13 10.94
N ASN A 24 -13.28 -3.91 11.34
CA ASN A 24 -14.67 -3.45 11.51
C ASN A 24 -14.78 -1.98 11.12
N VAL A 25 -15.51 -1.69 10.04
CA VAL A 25 -15.67 -0.33 9.48
C VAL A 25 -16.14 0.71 10.52
N LYS A 26 -16.84 0.30 11.59
CA LYS A 26 -17.32 1.25 12.61
C LYS A 26 -16.38 1.43 13.79
N LEU A 27 -15.57 0.43 14.12
CA LEU A 27 -14.94 0.33 15.44
C LEU A 27 -13.45 0.01 15.39
N GLU A 28 -12.96 -0.64 14.33
CA GLU A 28 -11.63 -1.24 14.33
C GLU A 28 -10.88 -0.97 13.03
N TRP A 29 -9.82 -0.17 13.17
CA TRP A 29 -8.95 0.30 12.10
C TRP A 29 -7.50 0.08 12.51
N ASN A 30 -6.88 -0.94 11.95
CA ASN A 30 -5.55 -1.37 12.36
C ASN A 30 -4.50 -0.78 11.41
N LEU A 31 -3.57 0.04 11.91
CA LEU A 31 -2.49 0.57 11.08
C LEU A 31 -1.54 -0.57 10.69
N VAL A 32 -1.50 -0.94 9.41
CA VAL A 32 -0.66 -2.04 8.91
C VAL A 32 0.60 -1.55 8.21
N LYS A 33 0.58 -0.34 7.65
CA LYS A 33 1.73 0.23 6.95
C LYS A 33 1.74 1.75 7.06
N THR A 34 2.93 2.30 7.32
CA THR A 34 3.27 3.68 6.98
C THR A 34 4.23 3.61 5.81
N LEU A 35 3.88 4.25 4.70
CA LEU A 35 4.78 4.33 3.54
C LEU A 35 5.99 5.21 3.88
N PRO A 36 7.11 5.08 3.14
CA PRO A 36 8.31 5.87 3.37
C PRO A 36 8.02 7.35 3.58
N ASP A 37 8.82 7.99 4.42
CA ASP A 37 8.67 9.40 4.70
C ASP A 37 8.81 10.22 3.41
N LEU A 38 7.78 11.00 3.14
CA LEU A 38 7.68 11.91 2.01
C LEU A 38 7.78 13.37 2.45
N SER A 39 8.33 13.62 3.65
CA SER A 39 8.67 14.95 4.11
C SER A 39 9.53 15.69 3.06
N GLY A 40 9.18 16.95 2.79
CA GLY A 40 9.82 17.75 1.74
C GLY A 40 9.25 17.57 0.32
N THR A 41 8.37 16.61 0.09
CA THR A 41 7.68 16.42 -1.22
C THR A 41 6.35 17.20 -1.32
N GLY A 42 6.03 17.98 -0.30
CA GLY A 42 4.72 18.61 -0.15
C GLY A 42 3.65 17.61 0.28
N LYS A 43 2.38 18.07 0.32
CA LYS A 43 1.28 17.20 0.75
C LYS A 43 0.99 16.14 -0.29
N VAL A 44 0.61 14.95 0.19
CA VAL A 44 0.00 13.91 -0.65
C VAL A 44 -1.39 14.37 -1.04
N THR A 45 -1.64 14.47 -2.34
CA THR A 45 -2.93 14.92 -2.90
C THR A 45 -3.80 13.73 -3.31
N ASN A 46 -3.17 12.61 -3.68
CA ASN A 46 -3.88 11.43 -4.18
C ASN A 46 -3.16 10.15 -3.73
N VAL A 47 -3.96 9.13 -3.43
CA VAL A 47 -3.52 7.76 -3.16
C VAL A 47 -4.45 6.84 -3.93
N LYS A 48 -3.91 5.82 -4.59
CA LYS A 48 -4.67 4.84 -5.40
C LYS A 48 -4.11 3.44 -5.19
N PHE A 49 -4.98 2.45 -4.96
CA PHE A 49 -4.54 1.06 -4.96
C PHE A 49 -4.36 0.55 -6.40
N GLY A 50 -3.32 -0.24 -6.60
CA GLY A 50 -3.13 -1.06 -7.79
C GLY A 50 -3.97 -2.33 -7.74
N THR A 51 -3.87 -3.13 -8.80
CA THR A 51 -4.52 -4.45 -8.89
C THR A 51 -4.18 -5.30 -7.67
N ASP A 52 -5.20 -5.91 -7.07
CA ASP A 52 -5.10 -6.76 -5.87
C ASP A 52 -4.36 -6.13 -4.68
N ALA A 53 -4.34 -4.79 -4.59
CA ALA A 53 -3.59 -4.03 -3.59
C ALA A 53 -2.07 -4.31 -3.56
N LYS A 54 -1.49 -4.88 -4.64
CA LYS A 54 -0.05 -5.22 -4.74
C LYS A 54 0.87 -4.00 -4.75
N TYR A 55 0.36 -2.86 -5.18
CA TYR A 55 1.07 -1.58 -5.11
C TYR A 55 0.11 -0.43 -4.77
N ILE A 56 0.68 0.69 -4.35
CA ILE A 56 -0.04 1.94 -4.11
C ILE A 56 0.65 3.04 -4.91
N ALA A 57 -0.13 3.77 -5.70
CA ALA A 57 0.31 4.98 -6.37
C ALA A 57 0.00 6.21 -5.51
N VAL A 58 0.98 7.08 -5.31
CA VAL A 58 0.92 8.27 -4.46
C VAL A 58 1.32 9.50 -5.27
N GLY A 59 0.40 10.45 -5.40
CA GLY A 59 0.65 11.76 -6.01
C GLY A 59 0.85 12.83 -4.95
N SER A 60 1.84 13.70 -5.15
CA SER A 60 2.19 14.78 -4.21
C SER A 60 2.38 16.14 -4.89
N MET A 61 2.36 17.20 -4.09
CA MET A 61 2.47 18.60 -4.56
C MET A 61 3.82 18.95 -5.22
N ASP A 62 4.87 18.16 -5.00
CA ASP A 62 6.14 18.28 -5.71
C ASP A 62 6.07 17.85 -7.19
N ARG A 63 4.86 17.50 -7.69
CA ARG A 63 4.59 17.05 -9.06
C ARG A 63 5.22 15.69 -9.39
N ASN A 64 5.50 14.87 -8.37
CA ASN A 64 5.93 13.50 -8.56
C ASN A 64 4.79 12.51 -8.28
N LEU A 65 4.77 11.44 -9.06
CA LEU A 65 3.99 10.23 -8.81
C LEU A 65 4.95 9.14 -8.33
N ARG A 66 4.66 8.54 -7.19
CA ARG A 66 5.48 7.47 -6.57
C ARG A 66 4.66 6.19 -6.49
N ILE A 67 5.31 5.06 -6.79
CA ILE A 67 4.70 3.73 -6.69
C ILE A 67 5.40 2.99 -5.55
N PHE A 68 4.62 2.45 -4.62
CA PHE A 68 5.12 1.64 -3.50
C PHE A 68 4.56 0.23 -3.60
N GLY A 69 5.43 -0.77 -3.51
CA GLY A 69 5.10 -2.17 -3.78
C GLY A 69 5.68 -2.64 -5.11
N LEU A 70 5.84 -3.95 -5.26
CA LEU A 70 6.42 -4.54 -6.47
C LEU A 70 5.30 -4.95 -7.44
N PRO A 71 5.33 -4.51 -8.70
CA PRO A 71 4.57 -5.17 -9.75
C PRO A 71 5.26 -6.52 -10.09
N GLY A 72 4.91 -7.58 -9.36
CA GLY A 72 5.12 -8.97 -9.80
C GLY A 72 6.24 -9.78 -9.13
N GLU A 73 6.12 -10.10 -7.85
CA GLU A 73 6.91 -11.18 -7.22
C GLU A 73 6.02 -12.13 -6.38
N ASP A 74 4.96 -12.68 -6.97
CA ASP A 74 4.13 -13.72 -6.33
C ASP A 74 4.17 -15.09 -7.05
N ASP A 75 5.02 -15.30 -8.08
CA ASP A 75 5.03 -16.55 -8.86
C ASP A 75 6.28 -17.43 -8.65
N GLN A 76 7.16 -17.14 -7.67
CA GLN A 76 8.38 -17.95 -7.49
C GLN A 76 8.82 -18.10 -6.03
N MET A 77 7.95 -18.67 -5.19
CA MET A 77 8.37 -19.30 -3.93
C MET A 77 7.53 -20.55 -3.64
N ASP A 78 7.56 -21.53 -4.55
CA ASP A 78 7.19 -22.91 -4.27
C ASP A 78 7.97 -23.81 -5.25
N ASP A 79 9.28 -23.96 -5.04
CA ASP A 79 10.05 -25.15 -5.45
C ASP A 79 11.54 -24.96 -5.11
N ALA A 80 11.91 -25.28 -3.87
CA ALA A 80 13.26 -25.75 -3.55
C ALA A 80 13.28 -26.32 -2.12
N LYS A 81 12.71 -27.52 -1.95
CA LYS A 81 13.22 -28.44 -0.93
C LYS A 81 13.98 -29.53 -1.69
N PRO A 82 15.31 -29.66 -1.56
CA PRO A 82 15.97 -30.86 -2.03
C PRO A 82 15.51 -32.01 -1.13
N SER A 83 14.86 -33.00 -1.73
CA SER A 83 14.78 -34.33 -1.14
C SER A 83 16.20 -34.90 -1.13
N GLU A 84 16.82 -34.98 0.04
CA GLU A 84 17.96 -35.86 0.25
C GLU A 84 17.42 -37.26 0.61
N GLU A 85 17.97 -38.24 -0.10
CA GLU A 85 17.76 -39.69 -0.01
C GLU A 85 18.47 -40.29 1.22
#